data_AF-A0A3S0ZKN4-F1
#
_entry.id   AF-A0A3S0ZKN4-F1
#
_cell.length_a   1.000
_cell.length_b   1.000
_cell.length_c   1.000
_cell.angle_alpha   90.00
_cell.angle_beta   90.00
_cell.angle_gamma   90.00
#
_symmetry.space_group_name_H-M   'P 1'
#
loop_
_entity.id
_entity.type
_entity.pdbx_description
1 polymer ?
#
loop_
_entity_poly.entity_id
_entity_poly.type
_entity_poly.pdbx_seq_one_letter_code
_entity_poly.pdbx_strand_id
1 'polypeptide(L)'
;MAMRGLEGDDLKRGLHELIVSWENIIREAGSLEAAEDTLLHLEENDENFHKHDFVKALKRKLEECLSPLIDDELEKYSTTGHIDSGSHETLVNQIIDHIIQSKQ
;
A
#
# COMPACT_ATOMS: atom_id res chain seq x y z
N MET A 1 4.72 17.35 4.37
CA MET A 1 4.08 16.30 5.19
C MET A 1 5.19 15.32 5.58
N ALA A 2 5.41 15.06 6.87
CA ALA A 2 6.57 14.30 7.33
C ALA A 2 6.37 12.80 7.04
N MET A 3 7.35 12.12 6.41
CA MET A 3 7.29 10.67 6.17
C MET A 3 7.69 9.92 7.45
N ARG A 4 6.97 10.21 8.53
CA ARG A 4 7.29 9.73 9.88
C ARG A 4 7.21 8.20 9.90
N GLY A 5 8.37 7.55 10.08
CA GLY A 5 8.53 6.08 10.04
C GLY A 5 8.97 5.50 8.70
N LEU A 6 9.09 6.31 7.64
CA LEU A 6 9.58 5.92 6.31
C LEU A 6 10.80 6.76 5.87
N GLU A 7 11.48 7.42 6.80
CA GLU A 7 12.63 8.29 6.55
C GLU A 7 13.84 7.89 7.40
N GLY A 8 15.04 8.08 6.84
CA GLY A 8 16.31 7.99 7.58
C GLY A 8 16.54 6.67 8.31
N ASP A 9 16.99 6.76 9.56
CA ASP A 9 17.33 5.61 10.39
C ASP A 9 16.10 4.78 10.80
N ASP A 10 14.92 5.40 10.87
CA ASP A 10 13.68 4.69 11.21
C ASP A 10 13.25 3.74 10.09
N LEU A 11 13.38 4.17 8.82
CA LEU A 11 13.17 3.30 7.66
C LEU A 11 14.13 2.12 7.67
N LYS A 12 15.42 2.40 7.88
CA LYS A 12 16.47 1.37 7.89
C LYS A 12 16.22 0.35 9.00
N ARG A 13 15.83 0.81 10.20
CA ARG A 13 15.48 -0.06 11.33
C ARG A 13 14.24 -0.91 11.04
N GLY A 14 13.17 -0.29 10.55
CA GLY A 14 11.93 -1.01 10.23
C GLY A 14 12.11 -2.07 9.15
N LEU A 15 12.87 -1.76 8.09
CA LEU A 15 13.23 -2.73 7.05
C LEU A 15 14.09 -3.87 7.59
N HIS A 16 15.08 -3.55 8.42
CA HIS A 16 15.94 -4.57 9.02
C HIS A 16 15.13 -5.52 9.90
N GLU A 17 14.26 -5.00 10.76
CA GLU A 17 13.38 -5.82 11.62
C GLU A 17 12.44 -6.71 10.80
N LEU A 18 11.88 -6.17 9.71
CA LEU A 18 11.03 -6.93 8.79
C LEU A 18 11.79 -8.08 8.12
N ILE A 19 12.97 -7.78 7.56
CA ILE A 19 13.81 -8.77 6.87
C ILE A 19 14.28 -9.85 7.84
N VAL A 20 14.70 -9.49 9.05
CA VAL A 20 15.11 -10.47 10.08
C VAL A 20 13.93 -11.35 10.50
N SER A 21 12.73 -10.78 10.64
CA SER A 21 11.52 -11.54 10.97
C SER A 21 11.19 -12.60 9.92
N TRP A 22 11.46 -12.30 8.64
CA TRP A 22 11.20 -13.22 7.53
C TRP A 22 12.42 -14.03 7.11
N GLU A 23 13.59 -13.82 7.71
CA GLU A 23 14.82 -14.50 7.33
C GLU A 23 14.67 -16.01 7.38
N ASN A 24 14.02 -16.53 8.42
CA ASN A 24 13.75 -17.97 8.55
C ASN A 24 12.76 -18.45 7.49
N ILE A 25 11.73 -17.66 7.19
CA ILE A 25 10.69 -17.98 6.22
C ILE A 25 11.27 -18.04 4.81
N ILE A 26 12.07 -17.05 4.44
CA ILE A 26 12.78 -16.98 3.15
C ILE A 26 13.78 -18.14 3.03
N ARG A 27 14.48 -18.47 4.12
CA ARG A 27 15.43 -19.59 4.17
C ARG A 27 14.74 -20.94 4.04
N GLU A 28 13.54 -21.09 4.57
CA GLU A 28 12.74 -22.31 4.52
C GLU A 28 12.04 -22.50 3.16
N ALA A 29 11.70 -21.41 2.47
CA ALA A 29 10.97 -21.45 1.21
C ALA A 29 11.70 -22.17 0.05
N GLY A 30 13.03 -22.29 0.10
CA GLY A 30 13.83 -23.09 -0.83
C GLY A 30 13.83 -22.61 -2.30
N SER A 31 12.98 -21.65 -2.67
CA SER A 31 12.88 -21.00 -3.97
C SER A 31 12.25 -19.61 -3.82
N LEU A 32 12.48 -18.73 -4.80
CA LEU A 32 11.91 -17.37 -4.79
C LEU A 32 10.38 -17.40 -4.85
N GLU A 33 9.82 -18.20 -5.76
CA GLU A 33 8.36 -18.31 -5.97
C GLU A 33 7.65 -18.79 -4.69
N ALA A 34 8.23 -19.77 -3.99
CA ALA A 34 7.68 -20.23 -2.71
C ALA A 34 7.82 -19.18 -1.59
N ALA A 35 8.87 -18.36 -1.62
CA ALA A 35 9.03 -17.27 -0.65
C ALA A 35 7.99 -16.18 -0.90
N GLU A 36 7.74 -15.83 -2.16
CA GLU A 36 6.71 -14.87 -2.56
C GLU A 36 5.31 -15.35 -2.16
N ASP A 37 4.97 -16.61 -2.45
CA ASP A 37 3.69 -17.20 -2.04
C ASP A 37 3.54 -17.21 -0.52
N THR A 38 4.60 -17.56 0.23
CA THR A 38 4.56 -17.54 1.69
C THR A 38 4.39 -16.12 2.24
N LEU A 39 5.10 -15.14 1.67
CA LEU A 39 4.97 -13.73 2.07
C LEU A 39 3.57 -13.18 1.77
N LEU A 40 2.97 -13.58 0.65
CA LEU A 40 1.59 -13.23 0.32
C LEU A 40 0.60 -13.78 1.34
N HIS A 41 0.75 -15.05 1.74
CA HIS A 41 -0.08 -15.64 2.78
C HIS A 41 0.10 -14.97 4.15
N LEU A 42 1.31 -14.50 4.47
CA LEU A 42 1.57 -13.72 5.69
C LEU A 42 0.90 -12.35 5.64
N GLU A 43 0.93 -11.68 4.48
CA GLU A 43 0.18 -10.43 4.30
C GLU A 43 -1.33 -10.63 4.51
N GLU A 44 -1.88 -11.74 4.02
CA GLU A 44 -3.33 -12.01 4.10
C GLU A 44 -3.79 -12.50 5.47
N ASN A 45 -2.96 -13.30 6.17
CA ASN A 45 -3.42 -14.08 7.33
C ASN A 45 -2.66 -13.80 8.64
N ASP A 46 -1.49 -13.16 8.59
CA ASP A 46 -0.64 -12.99 9.77
C ASP A 46 -0.83 -11.61 10.42
N GLU A 47 -1.39 -11.61 11.63
CA GLU A 47 -1.57 -10.37 12.39
C GLU A 47 -0.23 -9.71 12.78
N ASN A 48 0.87 -10.47 12.85
CA ASN A 48 2.19 -9.91 13.17
C ASN A 48 2.76 -9.12 11.98
N PHE A 49 2.45 -9.50 10.75
CA PHE A 49 2.79 -8.75 9.53
C PHE A 49 2.32 -7.28 9.65
N HIS A 50 1.07 -7.06 10.04
CA HIS A 50 0.52 -5.72 10.22
C HIS A 50 1.00 -4.99 11.50
N LYS A 51 1.70 -5.67 12.41
CA LYS A 51 2.23 -5.06 13.64
C LYS A 51 3.57 -4.36 13.41
N HIS A 52 4.30 -4.67 12.35
CA HIS A 52 5.57 -4.01 12.03
C HIS A 52 5.38 -2.52 11.79
N ASP A 53 6.21 -1.69 12.43
CA ASP A 53 6.12 -0.23 12.33
C ASP A 53 6.32 0.25 10.89
N PHE A 54 7.16 -0.43 10.12
CA PHE A 54 7.32 -0.18 8.69
C PHE A 54 6.01 -0.41 7.92
N VAL A 55 5.34 -1.55 8.14
CA VAL A 55 4.07 -1.90 7.45
C VAL A 55 2.96 -0.92 7.82
N LYS A 56 2.87 -0.54 9.10
CA LYS A 56 1.93 0.49 9.56
C LYS A 56 2.21 1.85 8.92
N ALA A 57 3.48 2.25 8.86
CA ALA A 57 3.86 3.51 8.25
C ALA A 57 3.58 3.52 6.74
N LEU A 58 3.80 2.39 6.06
CA LEU A 58 3.47 2.21 4.65
C LEU A 58 1.96 2.28 4.41
N LYS A 59 1.15 1.55 5.19
CA LYS A 59 -0.31 1.60 5.12
C LYS A 59 -0.84 3.01 5.36
N ARG A 60 -0.38 3.69 6.42
CA ARG A 60 -0.77 5.08 6.69
C ARG A 60 -0.40 6.00 5.52
N LYS A 61 0.76 5.79 4.91
CA LYS A 61 1.17 6.59 3.75
C LYS A 61 0.29 6.34 2.54
N LEU A 62 -0.07 5.08 2.30
CA LEU A 62 -1.00 4.71 1.24
C LEU A 62 -2.36 5.37 1.46
N GLU A 63 -2.91 5.30 2.67
CA GLU A 63 -4.15 5.98 3.06
C GLU A 63 -4.04 7.51 2.89
N GLU A 64 -2.99 8.15 3.42
CA GLU A 64 -2.77 9.60 3.28
C GLU A 64 -2.67 10.07 1.83
N CYS A 65 -2.18 9.22 0.91
CA CYS A 65 -2.10 9.54 -0.51
C CYS A 65 -3.42 9.24 -1.25
N LEU A 66 -4.08 8.12 -0.94
CA LEU A 66 -5.29 7.67 -1.63
C LEU A 66 -6.55 8.37 -1.13
N SER A 67 -6.69 8.63 0.17
CA SER A 67 -7.86 9.29 0.74
C SER A 67 -8.19 10.63 0.07
N PRO A 68 -7.26 11.61 -0.06
CA PRO A 68 -7.58 12.87 -0.73
C PRO A 68 -7.87 12.69 -2.22
N LEU A 69 -7.25 11.71 -2.91
CA LEU A 69 -7.57 11.42 -4.31
C LEU A 69 -8.96 10.82 -4.48
N ILE A 70 -9.38 9.96 -3.54
CA ILE A 70 -10.73 9.39 -3.53
C ILE A 70 -11.76 10.47 -3.19
N ASP A 71 -11.48 11.32 -2.21
CA ASP A 71 -12.37 12.41 -1.79
C ASP A 71 -12.52 13.46 -2.91
N ASP A 72 -11.43 13.88 -3.55
CA ASP A 72 -11.44 14.81 -4.68
C ASP A 72 -12.26 14.23 -5.85
N GLU A 73 -12.13 12.94 -6.12
CA GLU A 73 -12.88 12.30 -7.21
C GLU A 73 -14.36 12.14 -6.83
N LEU A 74 -14.70 11.72 -5.60
CA LEU A 74 -16.08 11.68 -5.11
C LEU A 74 -16.75 13.07 -5.12
N GLU A 75 -16.02 14.13 -4.82
CA GLU A 75 -16.50 15.50 -4.88
C GLU A 75 -16.77 15.94 -6.32
N LYS A 76 -15.87 15.63 -7.28
CA LYS A 76 -16.12 15.87 -8.72
C LYS A 76 -17.34 15.12 -9.23
N TYR A 77 -17.52 13.85 -8.83
CA TYR A 77 -18.71 13.07 -9.17
C TYR A 77 -19.99 13.69 -8.59
N SER A 78 -19.94 14.20 -7.36
CA SER A 78 -21.07 14.87 -6.71
C SER A 78 -21.40 16.23 -7.34
N THR A 79 -20.41 16.95 -7.85
CA THR A 79 -20.56 18.32 -8.39
C THR A 79 -20.95 18.33 -9.88
N THR A 80 -20.64 17.28 -10.63
CA THR A 80 -20.82 17.26 -12.10
C THR A 80 -22.21 16.81 -12.55
N GLY A 81 -23.07 16.28 -11.68
CA GLY A 81 -24.48 15.99 -12.00
C GLY A 81 -24.72 15.05 -13.19
N HIS A 82 -23.70 14.35 -13.69
CA HIS A 82 -23.81 13.26 -14.65
C HIS A 82 -23.91 11.97 -13.82
N ILE A 83 -25.02 11.23 -13.77
CA ILE A 83 -25.73 10.60 -14.90
C ILE A 83 -24.74 10.17 -15.99
N ASP A 84 -23.83 9.25 -15.64
CA ASP A 84 -23.76 8.03 -16.43
C ASP A 84 -23.30 6.88 -15.55
N SER A 85 -23.99 5.77 -15.69
CA SER A 85 -23.76 4.46 -15.09
C SER A 85 -22.49 3.81 -15.64
N GLY A 86 -21.35 4.49 -15.55
CA GLY A 86 -20.04 3.92 -15.80
C GLY A 86 -19.61 3.13 -14.57
N SER A 87 -19.50 1.81 -14.73
CA SER A 87 -19.11 0.84 -13.70
C SER A 87 -17.99 1.35 -12.80
N HIS A 88 -17.97 0.87 -11.55
CA HIS A 88 -16.91 1.08 -10.55
C HIS A 88 -15.49 0.91 -11.11
N GLU A 89 -15.34 0.15 -12.19
CA GLU A 89 -14.11 -0.05 -12.96
C GLU A 89 -13.60 1.22 -13.67
N THR A 90 -14.50 2.08 -14.16
CA THR A 90 -14.17 3.38 -14.77
C THR A 90 -13.58 4.33 -13.73
N LEU A 91 -14.19 4.35 -12.54
CA LEU A 91 -13.71 5.10 -11.37
C LEU A 91 -12.31 4.66 -10.95
N VAL A 92 -12.10 3.34 -10.85
CA VAL A 92 -10.80 2.76 -10.47
C VAL A 92 -9.73 3.12 -11.48
N ASN A 93 -10.02 3.03 -12.79
CA ASN A 93 -9.07 3.40 -13.84
C ASN A 93 -8.70 4.89 -13.81
N GLN A 94 -9.66 5.79 -13.56
CA GLN A 94 -9.37 7.22 -13.45
C GLN A 94 -8.49 7.56 -12.25
N ILE A 95 -8.70 6.90 -11.10
CA ILE A 95 -7.86 7.07 -9.91
C ILE A 95 -6.43 6.58 -10.20
N ILE A 96 -6.27 5.44 -10.87
CA ILE A 96 -4.96 4.89 -11.25
C ILE A 96 -4.20 5.86 -12.16
N ASP A 97 -4.85 6.40 -13.19
CA ASP A 97 -4.21 7.36 -14.12
C ASP A 97 -3.76 8.63 -13.40
N HIS A 98 -4.56 9.14 -12.46
CA HIS A 98 -4.19 10.30 -11.65
C HIS A 98 -2.97 10.06 -10.77
N ILE A 99 -2.88 8.88 -10.14
CA ILE A 99 -1.73 8.48 -9.32
C ILE A 99 -0.46 8.43 -10.17
N ILE A 100 -0.54 7.86 -11.38
CA ILE A 100 0.61 7.77 -12.30
C ILE A 100 1.07 9.15 -12.76
N GLN A 101 0.14 10.03 -13.13
CA GLN A 101 0.47 11.38 -13.60
C GLN A 101 0.98 12.31 -12.49
N SER A 102 0.55 12.12 -11.24
CA SER A 102 1.04 12.90 -10.09
C SER A 102 2.53 12.65 -9.75
N LYS A 103 3.14 11.63 -10.34
CA LYS A 103 4.56 11.26 -10.14
C LYS A 103 5.51 11.71 -11.26
N GLN A 104 5.01 12.36 -12.33
CA GLN A 104 5.84 13.03 -13.35
C GLN A 104 6.04 14.51 -13.01
#